data_AF-A5YW01-F1
#
_entry.id   AF-A5YW01-F1
#
_cell.length_a   1.000
_cell.length_b   1.000
_cell.length_c   1.000
_cell.angle_alpha   90.00
_cell.angle_beta   90.00
_cell.angle_gamma   90.00
#
_symmetry.space_group_name_H-M   'P 1'
#
loop_
_entity.id
_entity.type
_entity.pdbx_description
1 polymer ?
#
loop_
_entity_poly.entity_id
_entity_poly.type
_entity_poly.pdbx_seq_one_letter_code
_entity_poly.pdbx_strand_id
1 'polypeptide(L)'
;YYDAGDNIKFHFPLAFSMSLLSWSVVEYSSKYKALGEYDHIRDIIKWGTDYLLLTFNSSATKIDKIYAQVGVAKNGSTTPDDHFCWQRPEDMSYPRPIISVTSAPDLAGEISAALASASIVFRDNPSYSSRLLRAAATAYNFARSNSRRIPYSRSNPDIANFYNSTGYWDEYMWSAAWMYYATGNSSFANFATDPRLPKNANAFASVADLGVLSWDNKLPAAMLLWTRLRVFLNPGYPYEESLRGYFNATGLTMCANLRRFNVFNWTKGGMSELNHGRPQPLQYIVNAAFLANLYADYMEATKVPGWYCGPFYFSMDVLRSFATSQINYVLGDNPRKMSYMVG
;
A
#
# COMPACT_ATOMS: atom_id res chain seq x y z
N TYR A 1 -0.97 -8.11 -13.70
CA TYR A 1 -0.44 -9.38 -13.19
C TYR A 1 -1.60 -10.30 -12.86
N TYR A 2 -1.37 -11.62 -12.89
CA TYR A 2 -2.18 -12.53 -12.09
C TYR A 2 -1.89 -12.29 -10.62
N ASP A 3 -2.85 -12.59 -9.76
CA ASP A 3 -2.82 -12.16 -8.36
C ASP A 3 -1.89 -13.01 -7.50
N ALA A 4 -2.07 -14.34 -7.53
CA ALA A 4 -1.30 -15.27 -6.71
C ALA A 4 -0.89 -16.51 -7.53
N GLY A 5 -1.29 -17.71 -7.08
CA GLY A 5 -1.17 -18.96 -7.85
C GLY A 5 -2.37 -19.22 -8.76
N ASP A 6 -3.34 -18.32 -8.77
CA ASP A 6 -4.49 -18.33 -9.66
C ASP A 6 -4.25 -17.44 -10.88
N ASN A 7 -5.23 -17.38 -11.78
CA ASN A 7 -5.19 -16.56 -12.98
C ASN A 7 -6.15 -15.37 -12.89
N ILE A 8 -6.76 -15.08 -11.75
CA ILE A 8 -7.64 -13.91 -11.61
C ILE A 8 -6.79 -12.64 -11.58
N LYS A 9 -7.31 -11.57 -12.21
CA LYS A 9 -6.71 -10.24 -12.15
C LYS A 9 -7.51 -9.40 -11.17
N PHE A 10 -7.18 -9.47 -9.90
CA PHE A 10 -7.75 -8.60 -8.87
C PHE A 10 -7.07 -7.23 -8.91
N HIS A 11 -7.81 -6.16 -9.21
CA HIS A 11 -7.19 -4.86 -9.45
C HIS A 11 -6.79 -4.13 -8.15
N PHE A 12 -7.40 -4.45 -7.01
CA PHE A 12 -7.11 -3.80 -5.74
C PHE A 12 -5.71 -4.17 -5.19
N PRO A 13 -5.38 -5.45 -4.97
CA PRO A 13 -4.01 -5.86 -4.57
C PRO A 13 -2.97 -5.58 -5.66
N LEU A 14 -3.36 -5.63 -6.94
CA LEU A 14 -2.49 -5.23 -8.06
C LEU A 14 -2.08 -3.75 -7.94
N ALA A 15 -3.06 -2.85 -7.73
CA ALA A 15 -2.77 -1.42 -7.58
C ALA A 15 -1.91 -1.16 -6.34
N PHE A 16 -2.23 -1.80 -5.21
CA PHE A 16 -1.41 -1.74 -4.00
C PHE A 16 0.05 -2.15 -4.24
N SER A 17 0.26 -3.26 -4.96
CA SER A 17 1.61 -3.72 -5.30
C SER A 17 2.36 -2.68 -6.14
N MET A 18 1.71 -2.07 -7.13
CA MET A 18 2.33 -1.02 -7.95
C MET A 18 2.63 0.25 -7.16
N SER A 19 1.79 0.62 -6.19
CA SER A 19 2.04 1.72 -5.27
C SER A 19 3.27 1.46 -4.40
N LEU A 20 3.40 0.27 -3.81
CA LEU A 20 4.54 -0.07 -2.96
C LEU A 20 5.86 -0.18 -3.73
N LEU A 21 5.86 -0.82 -4.90
CA LEU A 21 7.07 -0.89 -5.75
C LEU A 21 7.46 0.51 -6.24
N SER A 22 6.49 1.37 -6.57
CA SER A 22 6.80 2.76 -6.92
C SER A 22 7.37 3.52 -5.73
N TRP A 23 6.81 3.33 -4.52
CA TRP A 23 7.33 3.95 -3.30
C TRP A 23 8.76 3.52 -3.01
N SER A 24 9.09 2.23 -3.11
CA SER A 24 10.45 1.76 -2.87
C SER A 24 11.45 2.38 -3.84
N VAL A 25 11.09 2.55 -5.12
CA VAL A 25 11.95 3.22 -6.10
C VAL A 25 12.08 4.73 -5.81
N VAL A 26 11.00 5.39 -5.38
CA VAL A 26 11.04 6.81 -4.99
C VAL A 26 12.03 7.06 -3.85
N GLU A 27 12.05 6.19 -2.84
CA GLU A 27 12.93 6.35 -1.67
C GLU A 27 14.35 5.79 -1.91
N TYR A 28 14.48 4.71 -2.68
CA TYR A 28 15.73 3.94 -2.80
C TYR A 28 16.27 3.79 -4.23
N SER A 29 15.93 4.70 -5.15
CA SER A 29 16.40 4.63 -6.56
C SER A 29 17.92 4.44 -6.71
N SER A 30 18.73 5.05 -5.85
CA SER A 30 20.19 4.90 -5.85
C SER A 30 20.64 3.46 -5.55
N LYS A 31 19.93 2.75 -4.66
CA LYS A 31 20.21 1.35 -4.32
C LYS A 31 19.87 0.43 -5.49
N TYR A 32 18.71 0.63 -6.14
CA TYR A 32 18.36 -0.13 -7.35
C TYR A 32 19.37 0.08 -8.48
N LYS A 33 19.88 1.31 -8.67
CA LYS A 33 20.92 1.60 -9.66
C LYS A 33 22.24 0.92 -9.33
N ALA A 34 22.66 0.94 -8.07
CA ALA A 34 23.88 0.28 -7.61
C ALA A 34 23.83 -1.24 -7.78
N LEU A 35 22.64 -1.84 -7.67
CA LEU A 35 22.41 -3.27 -7.90
C LEU A 35 22.24 -3.65 -9.38
N GLY A 36 22.12 -2.69 -10.30
CA GLY A 36 21.81 -2.95 -11.71
C GLY A 36 20.35 -3.32 -11.97
N GLU A 37 19.46 -3.18 -10.98
CA GLU A 37 18.05 -3.59 -11.05
C GLU A 37 17.08 -2.43 -11.33
N TYR A 38 17.59 -1.21 -11.55
CA TYR A 38 16.76 0.00 -11.72
C TYR A 38 15.84 -0.05 -12.93
N ASP A 39 16.33 -0.53 -14.07
CA ASP A 39 15.50 -0.62 -15.28
C ASP A 39 14.50 -1.78 -15.18
N HIS A 40 14.91 -2.90 -14.59
CA HIS A 40 14.04 -4.06 -14.38
C HIS A 40 12.85 -3.74 -13.45
N ILE A 41 13.09 -3.08 -12.30
CA ILE A 41 11.97 -2.67 -11.42
C ILE A 41 11.03 -1.67 -12.11
N ARG A 42 11.58 -0.80 -12.96
CA ARG A 42 10.76 0.13 -13.75
C ARG A 42 9.91 -0.62 -14.77
N ASP A 43 10.45 -1.61 -15.46
CA ASP A 43 9.66 -2.42 -16.39
C ASP A 43 8.51 -3.15 -15.68
N ILE A 44 8.75 -3.69 -14.47
CA ILE A 44 7.70 -4.29 -13.63
C ILE A 44 6.59 -3.28 -13.30
N ILE A 45 6.96 -2.08 -12.83
CA ILE A 45 5.99 -1.02 -12.51
C ILE A 45 5.25 -0.56 -13.78
N LYS A 46 5.98 -0.41 -14.89
CA LYS A 46 5.41 0.02 -16.17
C LYS A 46 4.36 -0.97 -16.67
N TRP A 47 4.65 -2.27 -16.61
CA TRP A 47 3.70 -3.31 -17.02
C TRP A 47 2.39 -3.26 -16.23
N GLY A 48 2.47 -3.09 -14.90
CA GLY A 48 1.28 -2.97 -14.06
C GLY A 48 0.51 -1.67 -14.31
N THR A 49 1.22 -0.55 -14.45
CA THR A 49 0.59 0.76 -14.68
C THR A 49 -0.02 0.89 -16.07
N ASP A 50 0.63 0.37 -17.12
CA ASP A 50 0.04 0.26 -18.46
C ASP A 50 -1.28 -0.52 -18.43
N TYR A 51 -1.34 -1.61 -17.66
CA TYR A 51 -2.57 -2.35 -17.48
C TYR A 51 -3.63 -1.56 -16.69
N LEU A 52 -3.26 -0.89 -15.59
CA LEU A 52 -4.20 -0.06 -14.81
C LEU A 52 -4.80 1.08 -15.65
N LEU A 53 -4.05 1.64 -16.61
CA LEU A 53 -4.58 2.64 -17.55
C LEU A 53 -5.69 2.10 -18.46
N LEU A 54 -5.84 0.77 -18.59
CA LEU A 54 -6.90 0.11 -19.35
C LEU A 54 -8.14 -0.23 -18.50
N THR A 55 -8.05 -0.13 -17.16
CA THR A 55 -9.15 -0.51 -16.26
C THR A 55 -10.21 0.58 -16.08
N PHE A 56 -10.07 1.70 -16.79
CA PHE A 56 -11.04 2.78 -16.88
C PHE A 56 -10.72 3.65 -18.10
N ASN A 57 -11.59 4.61 -18.44
CA ASN A 57 -11.25 5.60 -19.47
C ASN A 57 -10.22 6.60 -18.92
N SER A 58 -8.95 6.20 -18.93
CA SER A 58 -7.81 6.95 -18.37
C SER A 58 -7.49 8.26 -19.10
N SER A 59 -8.06 8.47 -20.29
CA SER A 59 -7.92 9.72 -21.04
C SER A 59 -9.05 10.72 -20.75
N ALA A 60 -10.14 10.30 -20.11
CA ALA A 60 -11.22 11.18 -19.71
C ALA A 60 -10.91 11.91 -18.40
N THR A 61 -11.54 13.05 -18.16
CA THR A 61 -11.45 13.81 -16.89
C THR A 61 -12.50 13.38 -15.86
N LYS A 62 -13.58 12.74 -16.32
CA LYS A 62 -14.66 12.18 -15.51
C LYS A 62 -15.02 10.81 -16.06
N ILE A 63 -15.29 9.89 -15.15
CA ILE A 63 -15.70 8.52 -15.47
C ILE A 63 -16.88 8.13 -14.58
N ASP A 64 -17.65 7.16 -15.02
CA ASP A 64 -18.85 6.66 -14.34
C ASP A 64 -18.72 5.23 -13.84
N LYS A 65 -17.66 4.53 -14.25
CA LYS A 65 -17.30 3.20 -13.79
C LYS A 65 -15.80 2.95 -13.89
N ILE A 66 -15.34 1.96 -13.13
CA ILE A 66 -14.03 1.32 -13.30
C ILE A 66 -14.20 -0.20 -13.38
N TYR A 67 -13.26 -0.89 -14.01
CA TYR A 67 -13.18 -2.34 -14.00
C TYR A 67 -12.45 -2.78 -12.73
N ALA A 68 -13.07 -3.65 -11.94
CA ALA A 68 -12.54 -4.12 -10.66
C ALA A 68 -11.74 -5.42 -10.79
N GLN A 69 -12.11 -6.26 -11.76
CA GLN A 69 -11.59 -7.62 -11.85
C GLN A 69 -11.77 -8.21 -13.25
N VAL A 70 -10.87 -9.11 -13.63
CA VAL A 70 -11.01 -9.98 -14.82
C VAL A 70 -10.78 -11.43 -14.42
N GLY A 71 -11.77 -12.29 -14.66
CA GLY A 71 -11.83 -13.65 -14.15
C GLY A 71 -12.60 -13.72 -12.82
N VAL A 72 -13.18 -14.88 -12.54
CA VAL A 72 -13.91 -15.15 -11.30
C VAL A 72 -13.64 -16.59 -10.89
N ALA A 73 -13.81 -16.86 -9.60
CA ALA A 73 -13.85 -18.20 -9.05
C ALA A 73 -14.94 -18.28 -8.00
N LYS A 74 -15.53 -19.46 -7.85
CA LYS A 74 -16.47 -19.74 -6.77
C LYS A 74 -15.94 -20.88 -5.91
N ASN A 75 -15.85 -20.64 -4.60
CA ASN A 75 -15.41 -21.66 -3.66
C ASN A 75 -16.32 -22.90 -3.76
N GLY A 76 -15.70 -24.06 -3.99
CA GLY A 76 -16.42 -25.34 -4.14
C GLY A 76 -17.21 -25.47 -5.44
N SER A 77 -16.97 -24.62 -6.44
CA SER A 77 -17.55 -24.75 -7.77
C SER A 77 -17.18 -26.09 -8.40
N THR A 78 -18.12 -26.69 -9.13
CA THR A 78 -17.89 -27.81 -10.04
C THR A 78 -17.95 -27.38 -11.51
N THR A 79 -18.21 -26.09 -11.75
CA THR A 79 -18.20 -25.50 -13.09
C THR A 79 -16.79 -24.99 -13.39
N PRO A 80 -16.23 -25.25 -14.59
CA PRO A 80 -14.93 -24.72 -14.97
C PRO A 80 -14.82 -23.21 -14.78
N ASP A 81 -13.94 -22.81 -13.87
CA ASP A 81 -13.57 -21.44 -13.54
C ASP A 81 -12.11 -21.39 -13.08
N ASP A 82 -11.66 -20.21 -12.61
CA ASP A 82 -10.26 -19.95 -12.33
C ASP A 82 -9.68 -20.82 -11.20
N HIS A 83 -10.47 -21.17 -10.17
CA HIS A 83 -10.01 -22.00 -9.06
C HIS A 83 -10.42 -23.47 -9.19
N PHE A 84 -11.39 -23.79 -10.06
CA PHE A 84 -11.70 -25.18 -10.40
C PHE A 84 -10.62 -25.80 -11.32
N CYS A 85 -10.11 -25.03 -12.29
CA CYS A 85 -9.18 -25.53 -13.30
C CYS A 85 -7.72 -25.31 -12.89
N TRP A 86 -7.03 -26.37 -12.47
CA TRP A 86 -5.57 -26.36 -12.24
C TRP A 86 -4.80 -26.54 -13.55
N GLN A 87 -4.47 -25.44 -14.23
CA GLN A 87 -3.79 -25.46 -15.52
C GLN A 87 -2.89 -24.25 -15.72
N ARG A 88 -2.01 -24.32 -16.74
CA ARG A 88 -1.16 -23.19 -17.10
C ARG A 88 -2.02 -22.02 -17.61
N PRO A 89 -1.63 -20.76 -17.34
CA PRO A 89 -2.37 -19.61 -17.82
C PRO A 89 -2.57 -19.59 -19.34
N GLU A 90 -1.63 -20.14 -20.12
CA GLU A 90 -1.70 -20.21 -21.58
C GLU A 90 -2.76 -21.18 -22.10
N ASP A 91 -3.18 -22.15 -21.27
CA ASP A 91 -4.14 -23.20 -21.64
C ASP A 91 -5.58 -22.88 -21.20
N MET A 92 -5.83 -21.71 -20.61
CA MET A 92 -7.15 -21.33 -20.11
C MET A 92 -8.21 -21.29 -21.21
N SER A 93 -9.24 -22.14 -21.08
CA SER A 93 -10.40 -22.20 -21.99
C SER A 93 -11.73 -21.79 -21.35
N TYR A 94 -11.77 -21.62 -20.02
CA TYR A 94 -12.97 -21.19 -19.31
C TYR A 94 -13.27 -19.69 -19.50
N PRO A 95 -14.55 -19.27 -19.39
CA PRO A 95 -14.91 -17.86 -19.49
C PRO A 95 -14.23 -17.00 -18.41
N ARG A 96 -13.72 -15.83 -18.80
CA ARG A 96 -13.08 -14.86 -17.90
C ARG A 96 -13.88 -13.55 -17.89
N PRO A 97 -15.00 -13.49 -17.14
CA PRO A 97 -15.86 -12.31 -17.13
C PRO A 97 -15.15 -11.09 -16.56
N ILE A 98 -15.60 -9.91 -16.97
CA ILE A 98 -15.09 -8.62 -16.49
C ILE A 98 -16.12 -8.03 -15.52
N ILE A 99 -15.68 -7.73 -14.30
CA ILE A 99 -16.53 -7.07 -13.31
C ILE A 99 -16.26 -5.58 -13.34
N SER A 100 -17.30 -4.77 -13.55
CA SER A 100 -17.25 -3.31 -13.45
C SER A 100 -18.08 -2.79 -12.29
N VAL A 101 -17.61 -1.72 -11.67
CA VAL A 101 -18.25 -1.08 -10.51
C VAL A 101 -18.44 0.41 -10.77
N THR A 102 -19.57 0.95 -10.31
CA THR A 102 -19.90 2.38 -10.40
C THR A 102 -19.58 3.13 -9.11
N SER A 103 -19.27 2.43 -8.02
CA SER A 103 -18.77 3.03 -6.78
C SER A 103 -17.66 2.14 -6.23
N ALA A 104 -16.50 2.74 -5.98
CA ALA A 104 -15.30 2.04 -5.52
C ALA A 104 -14.25 3.05 -5.02
N PRO A 105 -14.53 3.79 -3.94
CA PRO A 105 -13.63 4.82 -3.41
C PRO A 105 -12.28 4.24 -2.93
N ASP A 106 -12.31 3.03 -2.41
CA ASP A 106 -11.17 2.17 -2.06
C ASP A 106 -10.31 1.86 -3.28
N LEU A 107 -10.81 1.06 -4.22
CA LEU A 107 -10.05 0.63 -5.38
C LEU A 107 -9.61 1.81 -6.25
N ALA A 108 -10.47 2.80 -6.48
CA ALA A 108 -10.09 3.97 -7.28
C ALA A 108 -9.06 4.85 -6.57
N GLY A 109 -9.12 4.94 -5.23
CA GLY A 109 -8.09 5.59 -4.43
C GLY A 109 -6.74 4.88 -4.57
N GLU A 110 -6.72 3.56 -4.51
CA GLU A 110 -5.48 2.79 -4.70
C GLU A 110 -4.93 2.88 -6.13
N ILE A 111 -5.79 2.82 -7.16
CA ILE A 111 -5.39 3.06 -8.55
C ILE A 111 -4.78 4.47 -8.70
N SER A 112 -5.40 5.48 -8.08
CA SER A 112 -4.84 6.83 -8.06
C SER A 112 -3.47 6.88 -7.40
N ALA A 113 -3.29 6.22 -6.26
CA ALA A 113 -2.01 6.16 -5.56
C ALA A 113 -0.93 5.47 -6.40
N ALA A 114 -1.25 4.35 -7.04
CA ALA A 114 -0.35 3.59 -7.89
C ALA A 114 0.12 4.41 -9.08
N LEU A 115 -0.81 5.06 -9.79
CA LEU A 115 -0.48 5.88 -10.96
C LEU A 115 0.25 7.16 -10.57
N ALA A 116 -0.11 7.80 -9.45
CA ALA A 116 0.55 9.01 -8.97
C ALA A 116 1.99 8.73 -8.50
N SER A 117 2.21 7.69 -7.69
CA SER A 117 3.55 7.29 -7.25
C SER A 117 4.43 6.87 -8.44
N ALA A 118 3.90 6.08 -9.37
CA ALA A 118 4.62 5.71 -10.59
C ALA A 118 4.96 6.92 -11.47
N SER A 119 4.10 7.94 -11.54
CA SER A 119 4.42 9.17 -12.28
C SER A 119 5.69 9.86 -11.77
N ILE A 120 6.01 9.71 -10.47
CA ILE A 120 7.25 10.22 -9.86
C ILE A 120 8.45 9.38 -10.32
N VAL A 121 8.31 8.05 -10.35
CA VAL A 121 9.35 7.12 -10.83
C VAL A 121 9.74 7.40 -12.28
N PHE A 122 8.77 7.72 -13.14
CA PHE A 122 8.98 7.97 -14.57
C PHE A 122 9.12 9.46 -14.94
N ARG A 123 9.53 10.33 -14.01
CA ARG A 123 9.70 11.77 -14.29
C ARG A 123 10.68 12.09 -15.42
N ASP A 124 11.64 11.21 -15.67
CA ASP A 124 12.58 11.25 -16.79
C ASP A 124 11.94 10.95 -18.16
N ASN A 125 10.71 10.41 -18.18
CA ASN A 125 9.86 10.30 -19.36
C ASN A 125 8.61 11.19 -19.19
N PRO A 126 8.69 12.49 -19.57
CA PRO A 126 7.63 13.46 -19.29
C PRO A 126 6.27 13.08 -19.89
N SER A 127 6.27 12.46 -21.08
CA SER A 127 5.05 12.01 -21.75
C SER A 127 4.32 10.93 -20.95
N TYR A 128 5.07 9.89 -20.52
CA TYR A 128 4.51 8.80 -19.73
C TYR A 128 4.11 9.25 -18.33
N SER A 129 4.98 9.99 -17.63
CA SER A 129 4.69 10.58 -16.31
C SER A 129 3.41 11.43 -16.34
N SER A 130 3.26 12.32 -17.33
CA SER A 130 2.07 13.15 -17.48
C SER A 130 0.81 12.35 -17.81
N ARG A 131 0.93 11.27 -18.58
CA ARG A 131 -0.18 10.33 -18.85
C ARG A 131 -0.64 9.66 -17.56
N LEU A 132 0.28 9.13 -16.77
CA LEU A 132 -0.01 8.50 -15.47
C LEU A 132 -0.67 9.50 -14.51
N LEU A 133 -0.13 10.71 -14.41
CA LEU A 133 -0.64 11.72 -13.48
C LEU A 133 -2.06 12.20 -13.84
N ARG A 134 -2.36 12.39 -15.13
CA ARG A 134 -3.73 12.70 -15.60
C ARG A 134 -4.70 11.58 -15.25
N ALA A 135 -4.32 10.33 -15.51
CA ALA A 135 -5.13 9.17 -15.18
C ALA A 135 -5.34 9.01 -13.66
N ALA A 136 -4.29 9.26 -12.86
CA ALA A 136 -4.38 9.28 -11.40
C ALA A 136 -5.39 10.32 -10.92
N ALA A 137 -5.37 11.53 -11.46
CA ALA A 137 -6.34 12.57 -11.13
C ALA A 137 -7.78 12.16 -11.46
N THR A 138 -8.00 11.48 -12.59
CA THR A 138 -9.32 10.95 -12.96
C THR A 138 -9.80 9.88 -11.98
N ALA A 139 -8.94 8.94 -11.60
CA ALA A 139 -9.25 7.92 -10.60
C ALA A 139 -9.53 8.55 -9.22
N TYR A 140 -8.72 9.51 -8.79
CA TYR A 140 -8.91 10.27 -7.55
C TYR A 140 -10.27 10.98 -7.52
N ASN A 141 -10.65 11.66 -8.61
CA ASN A 141 -11.92 12.36 -8.71
C ASN A 141 -13.11 11.39 -8.65
N PHE A 142 -13.00 10.21 -9.26
CA PHE A 142 -14.00 9.17 -9.14
C PHE A 142 -14.11 8.65 -7.70
N ALA A 143 -12.97 8.39 -7.05
CA ALA A 143 -12.90 7.92 -5.67
C ALA A 143 -13.53 8.92 -4.68
N ARG A 144 -13.29 10.21 -4.89
CA ARG A 144 -13.74 11.30 -4.00
C ARG A 144 -15.16 11.78 -4.29
N SER A 145 -15.86 11.23 -5.27
CA SER A 145 -17.23 11.64 -5.60
C SER A 145 -18.19 11.39 -4.44
N ASN A 146 -18.97 12.41 -4.07
CA ASN A 146 -19.95 12.31 -2.97
C ASN A 146 -21.03 11.24 -3.21
N SER A 147 -21.33 10.93 -4.47
CA SER A 147 -22.32 9.91 -4.86
C SER A 147 -21.76 8.49 -4.94
N ARG A 148 -20.46 8.27 -4.72
CA ARG A 148 -19.76 6.99 -4.96
C ARG A 148 -18.99 6.51 -3.73
N ARG A 149 -19.68 6.45 -2.58
CA ARG A 149 -19.10 6.14 -1.26
C ARG A 149 -19.42 4.73 -0.75
N ILE A 150 -19.52 3.78 -1.68
CA ILE A 150 -19.74 2.36 -1.41
C ILE A 150 -18.47 1.60 -1.81
N PRO A 151 -17.86 0.80 -0.91
CA PRO A 151 -16.71 -0.05 -1.21
C PRO A 151 -16.93 -0.95 -2.42
N TYR A 152 -15.87 -1.23 -3.18
CA TYR A 152 -15.97 -1.96 -4.45
C TYR A 152 -16.44 -3.42 -4.29
N SER A 153 -16.14 -4.04 -3.15
CA SER A 153 -16.53 -5.43 -2.83
C SER A 153 -17.94 -5.55 -2.28
N ARG A 154 -18.60 -4.43 -1.94
CA ARG A 154 -19.89 -4.44 -1.24
C ARG A 154 -20.95 -5.17 -2.07
N SER A 155 -21.55 -6.18 -1.46
CA SER A 155 -22.60 -7.01 -2.07
C SER A 155 -22.16 -7.73 -3.36
N ASN A 156 -20.86 -7.96 -3.55
CA ASN A 156 -20.31 -8.71 -4.68
C ASN A 156 -19.48 -9.91 -4.18
N PRO A 157 -20.07 -11.11 -4.07
CA PRO A 157 -19.37 -12.30 -3.59
C PRO A 157 -18.18 -12.74 -4.45
N ASP A 158 -18.21 -12.47 -5.77
CA ASP A 158 -17.11 -12.80 -6.68
C ASP A 158 -15.83 -12.00 -6.39
N ILE A 159 -15.96 -10.90 -5.62
CA ILE A 159 -14.86 -10.08 -5.10
C ILE A 159 -14.65 -10.36 -3.61
N ALA A 160 -15.70 -10.20 -2.79
CA ALA A 160 -15.61 -10.17 -1.34
C ALA A 160 -15.15 -11.50 -0.71
N ASN A 161 -15.30 -12.63 -1.41
CA ASN A 161 -14.79 -13.90 -0.91
C ASN A 161 -13.25 -13.99 -0.97
N PHE A 162 -12.59 -13.11 -1.72
CA PHE A 162 -11.13 -13.08 -1.90
C PHE A 162 -10.53 -11.80 -1.33
N TYR A 163 -10.95 -10.64 -1.86
CA TYR A 163 -10.43 -9.33 -1.52
C TYR A 163 -11.59 -8.43 -1.05
N ASN A 164 -12.12 -8.69 0.14
CA ASN A 164 -13.14 -7.82 0.72
C ASN A 164 -12.54 -6.52 1.27
N SER A 165 -13.03 -5.38 0.79
CA SER A 165 -12.69 -4.09 1.39
C SER A 165 -13.35 -3.91 2.77
N THR A 166 -12.56 -3.46 3.74
CA THR A 166 -13.08 -3.06 5.07
C THR A 166 -13.42 -1.57 5.17
N GLY A 167 -12.98 -0.75 4.22
CA GLY A 167 -13.17 0.69 4.24
C GLY A 167 -12.52 1.39 3.04
N TYR A 168 -12.55 2.73 3.06
CA TYR A 168 -11.91 3.56 2.04
C TYR A 168 -11.26 4.84 2.60
N TRP A 169 -11.34 5.04 3.92
CA TRP A 169 -10.91 6.28 4.55
C TRP A 169 -9.39 6.39 4.60
N ASP A 170 -8.72 5.26 4.76
CA ASP A 170 -7.28 5.13 4.62
C ASP A 170 -6.83 5.27 3.16
N GLU A 171 -7.56 4.76 2.16
CA GLU A 171 -7.27 5.03 0.75
C GLU A 171 -7.38 6.52 0.40
N TYR A 172 -8.29 7.26 1.03
CA TYR A 172 -8.35 8.71 0.88
C TYR A 172 -7.10 9.40 1.42
N MET A 173 -6.60 9.00 2.59
CA MET A 173 -5.36 9.53 3.15
C MET A 173 -4.15 9.17 2.30
N TRP A 174 -4.10 7.93 1.83
CA TRP A 174 -3.04 7.35 1.01
C TRP A 174 -2.95 7.99 -0.37
N SER A 175 -4.06 8.01 -1.11
CA SER A 175 -4.12 8.60 -2.45
C SER A 175 -3.89 10.11 -2.43
N ALA A 176 -4.38 10.82 -1.42
CA ALA A 176 -4.09 12.24 -1.25
C ALA A 176 -2.58 12.49 -1.04
N ALA A 177 -1.88 11.63 -0.29
CA ALA A 177 -0.44 11.78 -0.08
C ALA A 177 0.33 11.63 -1.40
N TRP A 178 0.01 10.61 -2.19
CA TRP A 178 0.66 10.39 -3.48
C TRP A 178 0.33 11.46 -4.51
N MET A 179 -0.93 11.91 -4.57
CA MET A 179 -1.32 13.02 -5.42
C MET A 179 -0.61 14.32 -5.01
N TYR A 180 -0.46 14.58 -3.71
CA TYR A 180 0.34 15.70 -3.20
C TYR A 180 1.80 15.59 -3.65
N TYR A 181 2.46 14.44 -3.44
CA TYR A 181 3.87 14.27 -3.83
C TYR A 181 4.11 14.32 -5.34
N ALA A 182 3.13 13.88 -6.14
CA ALA A 182 3.24 13.93 -7.59
C ALA A 182 3.01 15.34 -8.16
N THR A 183 2.11 16.13 -7.56
CA THR A 183 1.65 17.42 -8.14
C THR A 183 2.15 18.67 -7.40
N GLY A 184 2.47 18.57 -6.12
CA GLY A 184 2.68 19.72 -5.23
C GLY A 184 1.41 20.50 -4.87
N ASN A 185 0.22 20.05 -5.30
CA ASN A 185 -1.02 20.79 -5.06
C ASN A 185 -1.47 20.68 -3.60
N SER A 186 -1.49 21.81 -2.90
CA SER A 186 -1.86 21.90 -1.47
C SER A 186 -3.29 21.49 -1.17
N SER A 187 -4.20 21.41 -2.16
CA SER A 187 -5.56 20.90 -1.94
C SER A 187 -5.58 19.49 -1.39
N PHE A 188 -4.61 18.64 -1.78
CA PHE A 188 -4.48 17.29 -1.27
C PHE A 188 -4.04 17.26 0.19
N ALA A 189 -3.07 18.10 0.56
CA ALA A 189 -2.65 18.28 1.95
C ALA A 189 -3.81 18.83 2.80
N ASN A 190 -4.52 19.87 2.32
CA ASN A 190 -5.69 20.44 3.00
C ASN A 190 -6.76 19.38 3.29
N PHE A 191 -7.04 18.52 2.30
CA PHE A 191 -7.99 17.43 2.48
C PHE A 191 -7.47 16.38 3.47
N ALA A 192 -6.21 15.99 3.35
CA ALA A 192 -5.62 14.96 4.20
C ALA A 192 -5.43 15.37 5.65
N THR A 193 -5.33 16.68 5.92
CA THR A 193 -5.20 17.22 7.28
C THR A 193 -6.51 17.79 7.81
N ASP A 194 -7.61 17.75 7.05
CA ASP A 194 -8.93 18.09 7.56
C ASP A 194 -9.25 17.17 8.75
N PRO A 195 -9.54 17.69 9.97
CA PRO A 195 -9.69 16.87 11.17
C PRO A 195 -10.76 15.76 11.07
N ARG A 196 -11.71 15.87 10.13
CA ARG A 196 -12.73 14.85 9.89
C ARG A 196 -12.14 13.60 9.25
N LEU A 197 -11.10 13.74 8.41
CA LEU A 197 -10.50 12.60 7.72
C LEU A 197 -9.80 11.62 8.67
N PRO A 198 -8.80 12.01 9.50
CA PRO A 198 -8.17 11.09 10.44
C PRO A 198 -9.17 10.54 11.45
N LYS A 199 -10.19 11.33 11.83
CA LYS A 199 -11.28 10.84 12.69
C LYS A 199 -12.06 9.70 12.04
N ASN A 200 -12.47 9.85 10.78
CA ASN A 200 -13.22 8.81 10.07
C ASN A 200 -12.37 7.59 9.74
N ALA A 201 -11.07 7.78 9.51
CA ALA A 201 -10.10 6.71 9.27
C ALA A 201 -9.68 5.98 10.56
N ASN A 202 -10.12 6.45 11.75
CA ASN A 202 -9.61 5.98 13.04
C ASN A 202 -8.08 6.07 13.17
N ALA A 203 -7.45 7.07 12.53
CA ALA A 203 -5.99 7.21 12.44
C ALA A 203 -5.30 7.29 13.81
N PHE A 204 -5.98 7.82 14.82
CA PHE A 204 -5.44 8.01 16.18
C PHE A 204 -6.07 7.06 17.20
N ALA A 205 -6.83 6.05 16.75
CA ALA A 205 -7.40 5.05 17.63
C ALA A 205 -6.32 4.06 18.09
N SER A 206 -6.37 3.67 19.36
CA SER A 206 -5.47 2.67 19.95
C SER A 206 -5.88 1.24 19.58
N VAL A 207 -5.90 0.93 18.29
CA VAL A 207 -6.23 -0.40 17.75
C VAL A 207 -5.01 -0.95 17.03
N ALA A 208 -4.44 -2.05 17.53
CA ALA A 208 -3.18 -2.60 17.02
C ALA A 208 -3.23 -2.93 15.52
N ASP A 209 -4.34 -3.54 15.06
CA ASP A 209 -4.51 -3.98 13.68
C ASP A 209 -4.51 -2.85 12.66
N LEU A 210 -4.92 -1.64 13.07
CA LEU A 210 -4.82 -0.44 12.23
C LEU A 210 -3.37 -0.04 11.96
N GLY A 211 -2.40 -0.52 12.76
CA GLY A 211 -0.97 -0.34 12.54
C GLY A 211 -0.34 -1.35 11.57
N VAL A 212 -1.09 -2.30 11.03
CA VAL A 212 -0.57 -3.37 10.15
C VAL A 212 -0.89 -3.06 8.69
N LEU A 213 0.14 -2.73 7.90
CA LEU A 213 0.01 -2.41 6.48
C LEU A 213 -0.36 -3.64 5.65
N SER A 214 -1.39 -3.52 4.81
CA SER A 214 -1.81 -4.55 3.87
C SER A 214 -2.43 -3.93 2.60
N TRP A 215 -2.85 -4.79 1.66
CA TRP A 215 -3.62 -4.34 0.50
C TRP A 215 -4.99 -3.76 0.87
N ASP A 216 -5.49 -3.98 2.08
CA ASP A 216 -6.80 -3.48 2.57
C ASP A 216 -6.65 -2.34 3.59
N ASN A 217 -5.52 -2.26 4.31
CA ASN A 217 -5.26 -1.23 5.30
C ASN A 217 -3.99 -0.45 4.96
N LYS A 218 -4.15 0.78 4.47
CA LYS A 218 -3.06 1.69 4.08
C LYS A 218 -2.73 2.70 5.17
N LEU A 219 -3.50 2.71 6.25
CA LEU A 219 -3.41 3.72 7.30
C LEU A 219 -1.99 3.93 7.87
N PRO A 220 -1.20 2.89 8.24
CA PRO A 220 0.14 3.13 8.80
C PRO A 220 1.10 3.70 7.75
N ALA A 221 0.97 3.30 6.49
CA ALA A 221 1.76 3.83 5.39
C ALA A 221 1.37 5.28 5.05
N ALA A 222 0.07 5.59 5.01
CA ALA A 222 -0.44 6.93 4.77
C ALA A 222 0.03 7.89 5.88
N MET A 223 -0.06 7.49 7.15
CA MET A 223 0.46 8.29 8.27
C MET A 223 1.97 8.51 8.18
N LEU A 224 2.74 7.51 7.75
CA LEU A 224 4.18 7.68 7.54
C LEU A 224 4.49 8.67 6.39
N LEU A 225 3.72 8.64 5.30
CA LEU A 225 3.85 9.63 4.22
C LEU A 225 3.52 11.05 4.68
N TRP A 226 2.51 11.25 5.53
CA TRP A 226 2.23 12.58 6.08
C TRP A 226 3.23 13.00 7.18
N THR A 227 3.76 12.03 7.92
CA THR A 227 4.89 12.24 8.85
C THR A 227 6.11 12.75 8.10
N ARG A 228 6.44 12.16 6.95
CA ARG A 228 7.50 12.64 6.05
C ARG A 228 7.32 14.11 5.70
N LEU A 229 6.10 14.53 5.32
CA LEU A 229 5.80 15.93 5.02
C LEU A 229 6.09 16.84 6.21
N ARG A 230 5.65 16.45 7.41
CA ARG A 230 5.89 17.20 8.64
C ARG A 230 7.39 17.33 8.95
N VAL A 231 8.11 16.22 8.89
CA VAL A 231 9.51 16.12 9.29
C VAL A 231 10.41 16.93 8.34
N PHE A 232 10.14 16.91 7.03
CA PHE A 232 10.99 17.59 6.06
C PHE A 232 10.56 19.02 5.71
N LEU A 233 9.25 19.28 5.57
CA LEU A 233 8.77 20.61 5.13
C LEU A 233 8.17 21.43 6.27
N ASN A 234 7.67 20.78 7.32
CA ASN A 234 7.06 21.41 8.50
C ASN A 234 6.15 22.62 8.15
N PRO A 235 5.08 22.42 7.35
CA PRO A 235 4.34 23.53 6.76
C PRO A 235 3.52 24.38 7.75
N GLY A 236 3.45 24.00 9.03
CA GLY A 236 2.73 24.76 10.06
C GLY A 236 1.21 24.79 9.86
N TYR A 237 0.58 25.90 10.23
CA TYR A 237 -0.88 26.09 10.09
C TYR A 237 -1.31 26.12 8.61
N PRO A 238 -2.45 25.51 8.21
CA PRO A 238 -3.44 24.80 9.03
C PRO A 238 -3.17 23.29 9.23
N TYR A 239 -2.01 22.79 8.80
CA TYR A 239 -1.69 21.36 8.72
C TYR A 239 -1.22 20.75 10.05
N GLU A 240 -0.60 21.56 10.91
CA GLU A 240 0.22 21.11 12.04
C GLU A 240 -0.51 20.16 13.00
N GLU A 241 -1.79 20.39 13.29
CA GLU A 241 -2.52 19.55 14.25
C GLU A 241 -2.61 18.09 13.78
N SER A 242 -3.10 17.87 12.57
CA SER A 242 -3.24 16.54 11.99
C SER A 242 -1.87 15.92 11.70
N LEU A 243 -0.92 16.71 11.18
CA LEU A 243 0.44 16.24 10.92
C LEU A 243 1.15 15.77 12.21
N ARG A 244 1.00 16.50 13.31
CA ARG A 244 1.53 16.09 14.62
C ARG A 244 0.86 14.81 15.11
N GLY A 245 -0.45 14.67 14.89
CA GLY A 245 -1.18 13.44 15.15
C GLY A 245 -0.61 12.25 14.37
N TYR A 246 -0.40 12.41 13.05
CA TYR A 246 0.20 11.37 12.21
C TYR A 246 1.60 10.98 12.65
N PHE A 247 2.42 11.97 13.01
CA PHE A 247 3.77 11.73 13.54
C PHE A 247 3.74 10.89 14.83
N ASN A 248 2.86 11.26 15.77
CA ASN A 248 2.72 10.53 17.04
C ASN A 248 2.20 9.11 16.82
N ALA A 249 1.17 8.94 15.99
CA ALA A 249 0.60 7.63 15.68
C ALA A 249 1.62 6.73 14.95
N THR A 250 2.39 7.28 14.00
CA THR A 250 3.47 6.56 13.32
C THR A 250 4.52 6.08 14.33
N GLY A 251 4.94 6.94 15.27
CA GLY A 251 5.85 6.56 16.35
C GLY A 251 5.30 5.40 17.19
N LEU A 252 4.01 5.43 17.54
CA LEU A 252 3.34 4.33 18.27
C LEU A 252 3.29 3.03 17.45
N THR A 253 3.04 3.11 16.14
CA THR A 253 3.13 1.94 15.25
C THR A 253 4.54 1.33 15.27
N MET A 254 5.58 2.15 15.25
CA MET A 254 6.97 1.67 15.36
C MET A 254 7.24 1.02 16.73
N CYS A 255 6.66 1.55 17.80
CA CYS A 255 6.73 0.93 19.13
C CYS A 255 6.02 -0.42 19.17
N ALA A 256 4.85 -0.54 18.55
CA ALA A 256 4.07 -1.78 18.52
C ALA A 256 4.83 -2.94 17.85
N ASN A 257 5.70 -2.63 16.89
CA ASN A 257 6.59 -3.59 16.24
C ASN A 257 7.72 -4.11 17.15
N LEU A 258 7.93 -3.57 18.35
CA LEU A 258 9.00 -4.04 19.24
C LEU A 258 8.48 -5.08 20.24
N ARG A 259 9.16 -6.22 20.30
CA ARG A 259 8.82 -7.36 21.18
C ARG A 259 8.59 -6.98 22.64
N ARG A 260 9.32 -5.96 23.15
CA ARG A 260 9.22 -5.50 24.54
C ARG A 260 7.81 -5.02 24.92
N PHE A 261 7.06 -4.45 23.99
CA PHE A 261 5.74 -3.89 24.29
C PHE A 261 4.61 -4.92 24.19
N ASN A 262 4.90 -6.12 23.68
CA ASN A 262 3.95 -7.24 23.62
C ASN A 262 2.60 -6.87 22.97
N VAL A 263 2.63 -5.96 21.97
CA VAL A 263 1.44 -5.58 21.21
C VAL A 263 1.05 -6.68 20.21
N PHE A 264 2.06 -7.24 19.55
CA PHE A 264 1.93 -8.44 18.72
C PHE A 264 2.75 -9.59 19.30
N ASN A 265 2.27 -10.82 19.09
CA ASN A 265 3.00 -12.02 19.46
C ASN A 265 4.25 -12.20 18.57
N TRP A 266 5.15 -13.05 19.04
CA TRP A 266 6.38 -13.41 18.35
C TRP A 266 6.57 -14.90 18.38
N THR A 267 6.92 -15.48 17.25
CA THR A 267 7.33 -16.88 17.20
C THR A 267 8.60 -17.09 18.02
N LYS A 268 8.84 -18.33 18.45
CA LYS A 268 10.11 -18.71 19.12
C LYS A 268 11.34 -18.42 18.25
N GLY A 269 11.16 -18.37 16.93
CA GLY A 269 12.21 -18.08 15.96
C GLY A 269 12.48 -16.59 15.71
N GLY A 270 11.77 -15.67 16.36
CA GLY A 270 12.02 -14.23 16.22
C GLY A 270 11.25 -13.53 15.09
N MET A 271 10.26 -14.17 14.49
CA MET A 271 9.30 -13.51 13.58
C MET A 271 8.15 -12.88 14.38
N SER A 272 7.80 -11.64 14.07
CA SER A 272 6.60 -10.97 14.60
C SER A 272 5.32 -11.51 13.95
N GLU A 273 4.26 -11.74 14.73
CA GLU A 273 2.99 -12.32 14.29
C GLU A 273 1.90 -11.24 14.13
N LEU A 274 2.10 -10.34 13.16
CA LEU A 274 1.21 -9.21 12.90
C LEU A 274 -0.20 -9.60 12.43
N ASN A 275 -0.39 -10.85 12.01
CA ASN A 275 -1.66 -11.40 11.57
C ASN A 275 -2.29 -12.37 12.59
N HIS A 276 -1.89 -12.30 13.87
CA HIS A 276 -2.43 -13.11 14.97
C HIS A 276 -2.29 -14.63 14.74
N GLY A 277 -1.18 -15.07 14.16
CA GLY A 277 -0.90 -16.48 13.90
C GLY A 277 -1.71 -17.10 12.75
N ARG A 278 -2.42 -16.28 11.97
CA ARG A 278 -3.14 -16.73 10.76
C ARG A 278 -2.14 -17.13 9.66
N PRO A 279 -2.58 -17.84 8.60
CA PRO A 279 -1.72 -18.16 7.46
C PRO A 279 -1.16 -16.92 6.75
N GLN A 280 -0.10 -17.12 5.97
CA GLN A 280 0.57 -16.10 5.15
C GLN A 280 1.12 -14.87 5.91
N PRO A 281 1.86 -15.06 7.03
CA PRO A 281 2.32 -13.96 7.88
C PRO A 281 3.45 -13.11 7.26
N LEU A 282 4.22 -13.67 6.32
CA LEU A 282 5.46 -13.07 5.84
C LEU A 282 5.25 -11.72 5.12
N GLN A 283 4.13 -11.55 4.42
CA GLN A 283 3.82 -10.29 3.74
C GLN A 283 3.72 -9.11 4.72
N TYR A 284 3.15 -9.34 5.91
CA TYR A 284 2.94 -8.29 6.91
C TYR A 284 4.25 -7.86 7.55
N ILE A 285 5.15 -8.80 7.86
CA ILE A 285 6.45 -8.47 8.47
C ILE A 285 7.38 -7.74 7.49
N VAL A 286 7.31 -8.08 6.20
CA VAL A 286 8.08 -7.37 5.16
C VAL A 286 7.58 -5.94 5.01
N ASN A 287 6.25 -5.75 5.00
CA ASN A 287 5.64 -4.43 5.01
C ASN A 287 6.05 -3.61 6.25
N ALA A 288 6.00 -4.20 7.44
CA ALA A 288 6.41 -3.53 8.67
C ALA A 288 7.90 -3.18 8.70
N ALA A 289 8.76 -4.09 8.22
CA ALA A 289 10.19 -3.85 8.08
C ALA A 289 10.49 -2.69 7.13
N PHE A 290 9.77 -2.59 6.02
CA PHE A 290 9.87 -1.48 5.08
C PHE A 290 9.49 -0.14 5.73
N LEU A 291 8.34 -0.06 6.40
CA LEU A 291 7.91 1.16 7.09
C LEU A 291 8.87 1.55 8.23
N ALA A 292 9.39 0.59 8.99
CA ALA A 292 10.35 0.83 10.06
C ALA A 292 11.67 1.42 9.55
N ASN A 293 12.19 0.90 8.43
CA ASN A 293 13.38 1.43 7.79
C ASN A 293 13.16 2.85 7.26
N LEU A 294 12.02 3.13 6.60
CA LEU A 294 11.73 4.47 6.12
C LEU A 294 11.62 5.49 7.26
N TYR A 295 10.97 5.13 8.37
CA TYR A 295 10.88 6.01 9.53
C TYR A 295 12.27 6.28 10.14
N ALA A 296 13.13 5.26 10.22
CA ALA A 296 14.52 5.42 10.63
C ALA A 296 15.32 6.34 9.69
N ASP A 297 15.13 6.19 8.38
CA ASP A 297 15.81 7.03 7.38
C ASP A 297 15.33 8.49 7.44
N TYR A 298 14.06 8.76 7.75
CA TYR A 298 13.57 10.13 7.96
C TYR A 298 14.17 10.77 9.22
N MET A 299 14.31 9.99 10.31
CA MET A 299 14.99 10.43 11.52
C MET A 299 16.48 10.74 11.24
N GLU A 300 17.18 9.85 10.55
CA GLU A 300 18.59 10.06 10.17
C GLU A 300 18.76 11.32 9.31
N ALA A 301 17.93 11.48 8.28
CA ALA A 301 17.97 12.63 7.37
C ALA A 301 17.70 13.96 8.09
N THR A 302 16.95 13.94 9.20
CA THR A 302 16.69 15.12 10.04
C THR A 302 17.56 15.22 11.28
N LYS A 303 18.60 14.35 11.38
CA LYS A 303 19.55 14.30 12.51
C LYS A 303 18.86 14.08 13.86
N VAL A 304 17.72 13.40 13.85
CA VAL A 304 17.01 12.95 15.04
C VAL A 304 17.54 11.56 15.38
N PRO A 305 18.21 11.35 16.53
CA PRO A 305 18.90 10.09 16.82
C PRO A 305 17.97 8.93 17.19
N GLY A 306 16.67 9.18 17.38
CA GLY A 306 15.73 8.19 17.88
C GLY A 306 14.38 8.78 18.25
N TRP A 307 13.53 7.97 18.86
CA TRP A 307 12.17 8.37 19.26
C TRP A 307 11.79 7.76 20.60
N TYR A 308 10.69 8.24 21.16
CA TYR A 308 10.17 7.77 22.45
C TYR A 308 8.98 6.85 22.26
N CYS A 309 9.00 5.73 22.98
CA CYS A 309 7.87 4.85 23.19
C CYS A 309 7.41 4.97 24.64
N GLY A 310 6.49 5.93 24.90
CA GLY A 310 6.13 6.33 26.26
C GLY A 310 7.36 6.89 26.99
N PRO A 311 7.75 6.36 28.17
CA PRO A 311 8.90 6.85 28.92
C PRO A 311 10.25 6.33 28.39
N PHE A 312 10.25 5.43 27.40
CA PHE A 312 11.47 4.74 26.94
C PHE A 312 12.00 5.37 25.64
N TYR A 313 13.27 5.80 25.66
CA TYR A 313 13.98 6.26 24.48
C TYR A 313 14.60 5.07 23.71
N PHE A 314 14.48 5.09 22.38
CA PHE A 314 15.13 4.12 21.49
C PHE A 314 15.92 4.85 20.40
N SER A 315 17.14 4.38 20.12
CA SER A 315 17.89 4.80 18.92
C SER A 315 17.18 4.32 17.65
N MET A 316 17.28 5.09 16.57
CA MET A 316 16.83 4.67 15.24
C MET A 316 17.42 3.32 14.78
N ASP A 317 18.59 2.93 15.29
CA ASP A 317 19.23 1.62 15.01
C ASP A 317 18.38 0.43 15.47
N VAL A 318 17.49 0.64 16.45
CA VAL A 318 16.56 -0.39 16.92
C VAL A 318 15.57 -0.76 15.82
N LEU A 319 15.10 0.20 15.02
CA LEU A 319 14.21 -0.07 13.88
C LEU A 319 14.95 -0.73 12.73
N ARG A 320 16.18 -0.29 12.45
CA ARG A 320 17.04 -0.94 11.44
C ARG A 320 17.32 -2.39 11.81
N SER A 321 17.58 -2.66 13.08
CA SER A 321 17.79 -4.01 13.62
C SER A 321 16.51 -4.85 13.54
N PHE A 322 15.36 -4.27 13.90
CA PHE A 322 14.06 -4.91 13.72
C PHE A 322 13.83 -5.30 12.26
N ALA A 323 13.91 -4.35 11.33
CA ALA A 323 13.68 -4.58 9.91
C ALA A 323 14.63 -5.64 9.35
N THR A 324 15.93 -5.53 9.66
CA THR A 324 16.95 -6.52 9.27
C THR A 324 16.61 -7.91 9.81
N SER A 325 16.19 -8.02 11.07
CA SER A 325 15.82 -9.32 11.66
C SER A 325 14.64 -9.98 10.94
N GLN A 326 13.62 -9.21 10.55
CA GLN A 326 12.45 -9.76 9.85
C GLN A 326 12.80 -10.19 8.43
N ILE A 327 13.62 -9.43 7.71
CA ILE A 327 14.10 -9.82 6.38
C ILE A 327 15.03 -11.04 6.46
N ASN A 328 15.97 -11.07 7.40
CA ASN A 328 16.84 -12.23 7.61
C ASN A 328 16.04 -13.49 7.95
N TYR A 329 14.96 -13.38 8.72
CA TYR A 329 14.05 -14.50 9.00
C TYR A 329 13.46 -15.07 7.71
N VAL A 330 13.01 -14.23 6.77
CA VAL A 330 12.50 -14.65 5.46
C VAL A 330 13.61 -15.31 4.63
N LEU A 331 14.83 -14.78 4.68
CA LEU A 331 15.96 -15.26 3.87
C LEU A 331 16.67 -16.50 4.43
N GLY A 332 16.35 -16.94 5.65
CA GLY A 332 16.84 -18.22 6.18
C GLY A 332 17.31 -18.20 7.62
N ASP A 333 17.42 -17.04 8.27
CA ASP A 333 17.72 -16.97 9.71
C ASP A 333 16.46 -17.23 10.55
N ASN A 334 15.98 -18.45 10.44
CA ASN A 334 14.83 -18.97 11.16
C ASN A 334 15.18 -20.37 11.71
N PRO A 335 14.36 -20.93 12.62
CA PRO A 335 14.64 -22.24 13.21
C PRO A 335 14.77 -23.39 12.20
N ARG A 336 14.25 -23.24 10.97
CA ARG A 336 14.35 -24.24 9.91
C ARG A 336 15.61 -24.09 9.06
N LYS A 337 16.37 -23.00 9.23
CA LYS A 337 17.57 -22.67 8.42
C LYS A 337 17.30 -22.77 6.92
N MET A 338 16.13 -22.27 6.51
CA MET A 338 15.59 -22.42 5.17
C MET A 338 15.03 -21.08 4.68
N SER A 339 15.39 -20.71 3.44
CA SER A 339 14.78 -19.55 2.77
C SER A 339 13.29 -19.78 2.55
N TYR A 340 12.49 -18.72 2.73
CA TYR A 340 11.10 -18.66 2.31
C TYR A 340 10.90 -17.87 1.00
N MET A 341 11.99 -17.45 0.36
CA MET A 341 11.99 -16.97 -1.03
C MET A 341 12.28 -18.14 -1.96
N VAL A 342 11.38 -18.39 -2.92
CA VAL A 342 11.56 -19.44 -3.94
C VAL A 342 12.78 -19.10 -4.80
N GLY A 343 13.68 -20.06 -4.96
CA GLY A 343 15.00 -19.94 -5.59
C GLY A 343 15.96 -20.91 -4.92
#